data_AF-A0A843RI33-F1
#
_entry.id   AF-A0A843RI33-F1
#
_cell.length_a   1.000
_cell.length_b   1.000
_cell.length_c   1.000
_cell.angle_alpha   90.00
_cell.angle_beta   90.00
_cell.angle_gamma   90.00
#
_symmetry.space_group_name_H-M   'P 1'
#
loop_
_entity.id
_entity.type
_entity.pdbx_description
1 polymer ?
#
loop_
_entity_poly.entity_id
_entity_poly.type
_entity_poly.pdbx_seq_one_letter_code
_entity_poly.pdbx_strand_id
1 'polypeptide(L)'
;MRDLKHFATIRRLDSTPGQARFVCERRSLSRCTCPRPHSGGRGPHWRCGTAVAPVTSFQPDSPSDAPCEPLLALRSPVNRLSYDYWKQKRGGRPMPARSDIDPAEIVKILPHVFLLDVRQAPLDFRYRLIGTKMDEHMLGRYTGLWMSQIPHQKAPSRIWANCRKVALEGRPLSGDTPYIGKGSEFLSTEDLILPLSDDGETVQMLFVTVGFV
;
A
#
# COMPACT_ATOMS: atom_id res chain seq x y z
N MET A 1 -9.00 52.26 -20.65
CA MET A 1 -7.58 52.67 -20.78
C MET A 1 -6.81 52.22 -19.55
N ARG A 2 -5.48 52.07 -19.66
CA ARG A 2 -4.53 51.55 -18.66
C ARG A 2 -4.56 50.02 -18.46
N ASP A 3 -3.78 49.34 -19.27
CA ASP A 3 -3.18 48.03 -19.00
C ASP A 3 -2.38 48.02 -17.68
N LEU A 4 -2.23 46.83 -17.06
CA LEU A 4 -0.93 46.18 -16.78
C LEU A 4 -1.21 44.76 -16.23
N LYS A 5 -1.40 43.74 -17.08
CA LYS A 5 -0.32 42.84 -17.52
C LYS A 5 0.57 42.34 -16.37
N HIS A 6 0.28 41.14 -15.87
CA HIS A 6 1.25 40.26 -15.21
C HIS A 6 1.14 38.87 -15.84
N PHE A 7 2.08 38.55 -16.75
CA PHE A 7 2.25 37.22 -17.32
C PHE A 7 3.23 36.43 -16.45
N ALA A 8 2.79 35.30 -15.89
CA ALA A 8 3.70 34.32 -15.30
C ALA A 8 4.30 33.46 -16.43
N THR A 9 5.57 33.67 -16.76
CA THR A 9 6.24 33.00 -17.88
C THR A 9 6.45 31.51 -17.60
N ILE A 10 5.63 30.66 -18.23
CA ILE A 10 5.87 29.22 -18.31
C ILE A 10 7.13 28.99 -19.15
N ARG A 11 8.26 28.64 -18.52
CA ARG A 11 9.41 28.09 -19.24
C ARG A 11 9.15 26.61 -19.53
N ARG A 12 9.10 26.26 -20.81
CA ARG A 12 9.45 24.90 -21.25
C ARG A 12 10.91 24.64 -20.86
N LEU A 13 11.19 23.43 -20.41
CA LEU A 13 12.48 22.80 -20.63
C LEU A 13 12.25 21.79 -21.75
N ASP A 14 12.74 22.10 -22.95
CA ASP A 14 12.53 21.26 -24.11
C ASP A 14 13.34 19.97 -24.01
N SER A 15 12.74 18.88 -24.49
CA SER A 15 13.36 17.56 -24.51
C SER A 15 14.52 17.52 -25.51
N THR A 16 15.62 16.86 -25.16
CA THR A 16 16.58 16.32 -26.14
C THR A 16 16.90 14.87 -25.79
N PRO A 17 17.04 13.96 -26.79
CA PRO A 17 16.94 12.53 -26.56
C PRO A 17 18.29 11.84 -26.33
N GLY A 18 18.24 10.60 -25.87
CA GLY A 18 19.32 9.63 -26.11
C GLY A 18 20.25 9.31 -24.94
N GLN A 19 19.76 8.57 -23.93
CA GLN A 19 20.63 7.60 -23.25
C GLN A 19 19.85 6.39 -22.73
N ALA A 20 19.44 5.52 -23.66
CA ALA A 20 18.94 4.18 -23.32
C ALA A 20 20.11 3.31 -22.80
N ARG A 21 20.26 3.21 -21.47
CA ARG A 21 21.19 2.25 -20.86
C ARG A 21 20.54 0.88 -20.72
N PHE A 22 20.44 0.17 -21.84
CA PHE A 22 20.44 -1.29 -21.79
C PHE A 22 21.75 -1.74 -21.13
N VAL A 23 21.66 -2.51 -20.04
CA VAL A 23 22.78 -3.27 -19.50
C VAL A 23 22.38 -4.74 -19.57
N CYS A 24 22.73 -5.37 -20.71
CA CYS A 24 22.53 -6.79 -20.92
C CYS A 24 23.81 -7.39 -21.52
N GLU A 25 24.18 -8.56 -20.97
CA GLU A 25 25.15 -9.53 -21.51
C GLU A 25 26.67 -9.23 -21.60
N ARG A 26 27.40 -10.13 -20.93
CA ARG A 26 28.62 -10.85 -21.38
C ARG A 26 29.88 -10.06 -21.75
N ARG A 27 30.89 -10.20 -20.88
CA ARG A 27 32.23 -10.81 -21.10
C ARG A 27 33.00 -10.75 -19.76
N SER A 28 33.98 -11.60 -19.45
CA SER A 28 34.59 -12.78 -20.12
C SER A 28 35.39 -13.56 -19.05
N LEU A 29 35.83 -14.81 -19.23
CA LEU A 29 35.85 -15.66 -20.43
C LEU A 29 34.70 -16.70 -20.36
N SER A 30 34.79 -18.04 -20.51
CA SER A 30 35.86 -18.97 -20.91
C SER A 30 35.28 -20.12 -21.75
N ARG A 31 36.12 -21.05 -22.24
CA ARG A 31 35.69 -22.20 -23.06
C ARG A 31 35.73 -23.54 -22.33
N CYS A 32 34.72 -24.32 -22.66
CA CYS A 32 34.53 -25.77 -22.57
C CYS A 32 35.75 -26.67 -22.30
N THR A 33 35.56 -27.64 -21.39
CA THR A 33 35.84 -29.06 -21.65
C THR A 33 34.78 -29.94 -20.97
N CYS A 34 34.17 -30.85 -21.72
CA CYS A 34 33.34 -31.94 -21.17
C CYS A 34 34.08 -33.27 -21.34
N PRO A 35 34.49 -33.96 -20.26
CA PRO A 35 35.19 -35.24 -20.35
C PRO A 35 34.26 -36.42 -20.03
N ARG A 36 33.73 -37.09 -21.07
CA ARG A 36 33.17 -38.46 -21.03
C ARG A 36 33.25 -39.08 -22.45
N PRO A 37 33.24 -40.42 -22.61
CA PRO A 37 33.29 -41.48 -21.59
C PRO A 37 34.49 -42.43 -21.76
N HIS A 38 34.71 -43.32 -20.80
CA HIS A 38 35.29 -44.65 -21.04
C HIS A 38 34.54 -45.72 -20.25
N SER A 39 34.50 -46.93 -20.79
CA SER A 39 33.66 -48.05 -20.33
C SER A 39 34.49 -49.30 -20.01
N GLY A 40 34.15 -49.97 -18.91
CA GLY A 40 34.65 -51.31 -18.58
C GLY A 40 35.66 -51.38 -17.42
N GLY A 41 35.41 -52.28 -16.46
CA GLY A 41 36.27 -52.55 -15.30
C GLY A 41 35.47 -53.14 -14.13
N ARG A 42 36.01 -54.12 -13.40
CA ARG A 42 35.28 -54.85 -12.33
C ARG A 42 35.92 -54.68 -10.94
N GLY A 43 35.28 -53.87 -10.09
CA GLY A 43 35.39 -53.89 -8.62
C GLY A 43 36.78 -53.70 -7.99
N PRO A 44 36.93 -53.98 -6.67
CA PRO A 44 35.87 -54.22 -5.68
C PRO A 44 36.02 -53.38 -4.37
N HIS A 45 35.01 -53.49 -3.50
CA HIS A 45 34.99 -53.18 -2.04
C HIS A 45 35.66 -51.90 -1.50
N TRP A 46 34.84 -51.00 -0.95
CA TRP A 46 35.10 -50.37 0.37
C TRP A 46 33.81 -50.26 1.18
N ARG A 47 33.86 -50.62 2.46
CA ARG A 47 32.84 -50.21 3.44
C ARG A 47 33.26 -48.87 4.02
N CYS A 48 32.35 -47.90 4.07
CA CYS A 48 32.42 -46.83 5.05
C CYS A 48 30.98 -46.52 5.50
N GLY A 49 30.74 -46.53 6.80
CA GLY A 49 29.45 -46.20 7.38
C GLY A 49 29.67 -45.41 8.65
N THR A 50 29.11 -44.21 8.70
CA THR A 50 29.14 -43.34 9.89
C THR A 50 27.97 -42.37 9.84
N ALA A 51 27.43 -42.07 11.03
CA ALA A 51 26.60 -40.91 11.35
C ALA A 51 25.51 -40.48 10.34
N VAL A 52 24.28 -40.93 10.58
CA VAL A 52 23.13 -40.05 10.31
C VAL A 52 23.20 -38.92 11.34
N ALA A 53 23.71 -37.75 10.94
CA ALA A 53 23.66 -36.55 11.76
C ALA A 53 22.20 -36.11 11.95
N PRO A 54 21.82 -35.57 13.13
CA PRO A 54 20.45 -35.10 13.35
C PRO A 54 20.10 -33.96 12.40
N VAL A 55 18.85 -33.95 11.91
CA VAL A 55 18.29 -32.82 11.16
C VAL A 55 18.26 -31.62 12.09
N THR A 56 19.26 -30.75 11.96
CA THR A 56 19.52 -29.64 12.87
C THR A 56 19.04 -28.34 12.23
N SER A 57 18.46 -27.46 13.06
CA SER A 57 18.01 -26.10 12.72
C SER A 57 17.14 -25.96 11.47
N PHE A 58 15.82 -25.94 11.68
CA PHE A 58 14.95 -25.10 10.86
C PHE A 58 15.40 -23.64 11.05
N GLN A 59 16.03 -23.04 10.04
CA GLN A 59 16.50 -21.65 10.07
C GLN A 59 15.45 -20.72 9.45
N PRO A 60 14.76 -19.86 10.22
CA PRO A 60 13.91 -18.81 9.69
C PRO A 60 14.72 -17.58 9.21
N ASP A 61 15.86 -17.83 8.56
CA ASP A 61 16.84 -16.80 8.18
C ASP A 61 16.61 -16.34 6.73
N SER A 62 15.72 -15.36 6.56
CA SER A 62 15.57 -14.61 5.32
C SER A 62 15.19 -13.15 5.64
N PRO A 63 16.16 -12.21 5.63
CA PRO A 63 15.94 -10.82 6.05
C PRO A 63 15.24 -9.99 4.94
N SER A 64 14.08 -10.46 4.47
CA SER A 64 13.24 -9.80 3.47
C SER A 64 11.86 -9.38 4.00
N ASP A 65 11.41 -9.94 5.13
CA ASP A 65 10.06 -9.73 5.68
C ASP A 65 9.98 -8.59 6.72
N ALA A 66 10.95 -7.67 6.70
CA ALA A 66 10.80 -6.36 7.31
C ALA A 66 10.14 -5.41 6.29
N PRO A 67 8.88 -4.97 6.47
CA PRO A 67 8.39 -3.79 5.78
C PRO A 67 9.24 -2.58 6.20
N CYS A 68 9.20 -1.51 5.42
CA CYS A 68 9.59 -0.19 5.93
C CYS A 68 8.56 0.33 6.95
N GLU A 69 8.52 -0.29 8.12
CA GLU A 69 7.79 0.12 9.32
C GLU A 69 8.16 1.53 9.85
N PRO A 70 9.31 2.18 9.54
CA PRO A 70 9.55 3.58 9.97
C PRO A 70 8.62 4.64 9.35
N LEU A 71 7.74 4.28 8.42
CA LEU A 71 7.19 5.21 7.43
C LEU A 71 5.86 5.90 7.80
N LEU A 72 5.23 5.55 8.93
CA LEU A 72 3.97 6.14 9.38
C LEU A 72 4.14 6.81 10.76
N ALA A 73 4.58 8.07 10.75
CA ALA A 73 4.74 8.91 11.94
C ALA A 73 3.38 9.46 12.45
N LEU A 74 2.42 8.55 12.68
CA LEU A 74 1.01 8.86 12.96
C LEU A 74 0.87 9.70 14.22
N ARG A 75 0.40 10.94 14.04
CA ARG A 75 0.16 11.95 15.08
C ARG A 75 -1.14 11.70 15.81
N SER A 76 -2.18 11.22 15.13
CA SER A 76 -3.48 10.95 15.76
C SER A 76 -3.51 9.64 16.57
N PRO A 77 -4.06 9.64 17.80
CA PRO A 77 -4.35 8.41 18.54
C PRO A 77 -5.28 7.45 17.79
N VAL A 78 -6.25 7.98 17.03
CA VAL A 78 -7.19 7.18 16.23
C VAL A 78 -6.43 6.37 15.18
N ASN A 79 -5.55 7.03 14.42
CA ASN A 79 -4.81 6.39 13.34
C ASN A 79 -3.80 5.36 13.87
N ARG A 80 -3.14 5.62 15.00
CA ARG A 80 -2.27 4.61 15.66
C ARG A 80 -3.04 3.33 15.99
N LEU A 81 -4.15 3.45 16.73
CA LEU A 81 -5.02 2.32 17.06
C LEU A 81 -5.53 1.58 15.81
N SER A 82 -5.85 2.32 14.75
CA SER A 82 -6.32 1.76 13.47
C SER A 82 -5.23 0.97 12.75
N TYR A 83 -3.99 1.48 12.74
CA TYR A 83 -2.85 0.81 12.12
C TYR A 83 -2.42 -0.44 12.89
N ASP A 84 -2.35 -0.36 14.22
CA ASP A 84 -1.98 -1.49 15.08
C ASP A 84 -3.01 -2.63 14.96
N TYR A 85 -4.30 -2.30 14.94
CA TYR A 85 -5.37 -3.27 14.69
C TYR A 85 -5.28 -3.89 13.29
N TRP A 86 -5.10 -3.09 12.24
CA TRP A 86 -4.97 -3.60 10.86
C TRP A 86 -3.73 -4.51 10.70
N LYS A 87 -2.62 -4.16 11.36
CA LYS A 87 -1.39 -4.96 11.43
C LYS A 87 -1.63 -6.29 12.16
N GLN A 88 -2.36 -6.27 13.28
CA GLN A 88 -2.77 -7.48 13.99
C GLN A 88 -3.62 -8.39 13.10
N LYS A 89 -4.58 -7.83 12.34
CA LYS A 89 -5.47 -8.61 11.47
C LYS A 89 -4.79 -9.16 10.23
N ARG A 90 -3.87 -8.44 9.58
CA ARG A 90 -3.14 -8.99 8.42
C ARG A 90 -2.25 -10.17 8.83
N GLY A 91 -1.61 -10.09 10.00
CA GLY A 91 -0.61 -11.06 10.44
C GLY A 91 0.57 -11.10 9.46
N GLY A 92 0.88 -12.28 8.92
CA GLY A 92 1.89 -12.45 7.87
C GLY A 92 1.45 -12.01 6.47
N ARG A 93 0.15 -11.78 6.22
CA ARG A 93 -0.36 -11.40 4.88
C ARG A 93 -0.01 -9.96 4.52
N PRO A 94 0.03 -9.59 3.22
CA PRO A 94 0.21 -8.20 2.80
C PRO A 94 -0.83 -7.24 3.40
N MET A 95 -2.08 -7.71 3.50
CA MET A 95 -3.22 -6.99 4.07
C MET A 95 -4.28 -8.01 4.57
N PRO A 96 -5.26 -7.60 5.41
CA PRO A 96 -6.35 -8.46 5.83
C PRO A 96 -7.53 -8.45 4.83
N ALA A 97 -8.36 -9.48 4.90
CA ALA A 97 -9.64 -9.55 4.20
C ALA A 97 -10.68 -8.67 4.91
N ARG A 98 -11.77 -8.29 4.22
CA ARG A 98 -12.85 -7.56 4.90
C ARG A 98 -13.51 -8.43 5.98
N SER A 99 -13.54 -9.75 5.82
CA SER A 99 -14.05 -10.68 6.85
C SER A 99 -13.35 -10.54 8.21
N ASP A 100 -12.09 -10.11 8.23
CA ASP A 100 -11.25 -10.14 9.44
C ASP A 100 -11.51 -8.94 10.37
N ILE A 101 -12.23 -7.93 9.86
CA ILE A 101 -12.52 -6.65 10.52
C ILE A 101 -13.86 -6.74 11.27
N ASP A 102 -13.83 -7.02 12.57
CA ASP A 102 -15.00 -6.98 13.46
C ASP A 102 -15.19 -5.57 14.05
N PRO A 103 -16.30 -4.87 13.76
CA PRO A 103 -16.62 -3.58 14.38
C PRO A 103 -16.60 -3.57 15.92
N ALA A 104 -16.90 -4.70 16.58
CA ALA A 104 -16.93 -4.80 18.03
C ALA A 104 -15.55 -4.63 18.69
N GLU A 105 -14.47 -5.00 18.01
CA GLU A 105 -13.09 -4.80 18.50
C GLU A 105 -12.65 -3.33 18.39
N ILE A 106 -13.23 -2.58 17.45
CA ILE A 106 -12.79 -1.23 17.03
C ILE A 106 -13.76 -0.11 17.37
N VAL A 107 -14.71 -0.33 18.29
CA VAL A 107 -15.77 0.63 18.68
C VAL A 107 -15.24 2.05 18.95
N LYS A 108 -14.04 2.19 19.54
CA LYS A 108 -13.41 3.49 19.83
C LYS A 108 -13.01 4.30 18.60
N ILE A 109 -12.74 3.66 17.46
CA ILE A 109 -12.37 4.33 16.20
C ILE A 109 -13.51 4.35 15.18
N LEU A 110 -14.56 3.53 15.31
CA LEU A 110 -15.72 3.50 14.40
C LEU A 110 -16.31 4.88 14.03
N PRO A 111 -16.43 5.88 14.93
CA PRO A 111 -16.92 7.21 14.56
C PRO A 111 -16.06 7.93 13.51
N HIS A 112 -14.78 7.56 13.40
CA HIS A 112 -13.77 8.14 12.52
C HIS A 112 -13.53 7.35 11.23
N VAL A 113 -14.24 6.22 11.03
CA VAL A 113 -14.04 5.32 9.88
C VAL A 113 -14.78 5.81 8.64
N PHE A 114 -14.15 5.68 7.48
CA PHE A 114 -14.85 5.47 6.21
C PHE A 114 -14.51 4.07 5.68
N LEU A 115 -15.49 3.40 5.09
CA LEU A 115 -15.28 2.14 4.39
C LEU A 115 -15.63 2.36 2.92
N LEU A 116 -14.67 2.18 2.02
CA LEU A 116 -14.83 2.47 0.59
C LEU A 116 -14.74 1.17 -0.23
N ASP A 117 -15.78 0.80 -0.98
CA ASP A 117 -15.64 -0.24 -2.01
C ASP A 117 -14.76 0.29 -3.15
N VAL A 118 -13.85 -0.53 -3.68
CA VAL A 118 -13.01 -0.21 -4.84
C VAL A 118 -13.60 -0.86 -6.09
N ARG A 119 -13.89 -0.05 -7.13
CA ARG A 119 -14.10 -0.55 -8.49
C ARG A 119 -12.82 -0.30 -9.28
N GLN A 120 -12.26 -1.33 -9.93
CA GLN A 120 -11.00 -1.22 -10.67
C GLN A 120 -11.17 -0.63 -12.09
N ALA A 121 -12.28 -0.92 -12.77
CA ALA A 121 -12.54 -0.48 -14.14
C ALA A 121 -13.96 0.11 -14.31
N PRO A 122 -14.12 1.42 -14.58
CA PRO A 122 -13.12 2.48 -14.36
C PRO A 122 -12.82 2.66 -12.86
N LEU A 123 -11.58 3.03 -12.53
CA LEU A 123 -11.13 3.18 -11.15
C LEU A 123 -11.94 4.25 -10.39
N ASP A 124 -12.64 3.82 -9.34
CA ASP A 124 -13.51 4.69 -8.54
C ASP A 124 -13.80 4.06 -7.17
N PHE A 125 -14.26 4.87 -6.23
CA PHE A 125 -14.44 4.48 -4.83
C PHE A 125 -15.85 4.82 -4.35
N ARG A 126 -16.57 3.87 -3.73
CA ARG A 126 -17.94 4.08 -3.21
C ARG A 126 -17.96 4.11 -1.70
N TYR A 127 -18.54 5.14 -1.09
CA TYR A 127 -18.77 5.19 0.36
C TYR A 127 -19.77 4.12 0.79
N ARG A 128 -19.29 3.04 1.39
CA ARG A 128 -20.11 1.94 1.94
C ARG A 128 -20.56 2.22 3.37
N LEU A 129 -19.67 2.82 4.17
CA LEU A 129 -19.94 3.26 5.54
C LEU A 129 -19.21 4.58 5.80
N ILE A 130 -19.84 5.44 6.59
CA ILE A 130 -19.29 6.68 7.14
C ILE A 130 -19.56 6.64 8.64
N GLY A 131 -18.52 6.81 9.45
CA GLY A 131 -18.60 6.87 10.90
C GLY A 131 -19.37 8.11 11.36
N THR A 132 -20.03 8.04 12.50
CA THR A 132 -20.92 9.11 12.99
C THR A 132 -20.22 10.45 13.10
N LYS A 133 -19.01 10.49 13.67
CA LYS A 133 -18.23 11.73 13.78
C LYS A 133 -17.85 12.26 12.40
N MET A 134 -17.52 11.40 11.43
CA MET A 134 -17.24 11.84 10.06
C MET A 134 -18.46 12.43 9.35
N ASP A 135 -19.63 11.80 9.50
CA ASP A 135 -20.89 12.24 8.89
C ASP A 135 -21.37 13.62 9.40
N GLU A 136 -21.02 14.01 10.63
CA GLU A 136 -21.21 15.38 11.15
C GLU A 136 -20.41 16.41 10.33
N HIS A 137 -19.14 16.10 10.03
CA HIS A 137 -18.21 17.01 9.36
C HIS A 137 -18.38 17.06 7.83
N MET A 138 -18.98 16.03 7.21
CA MET A 138 -19.28 16.02 5.76
C MET A 138 -20.21 17.17 5.34
N LEU A 139 -19.99 17.74 4.14
CA LEU A 139 -20.84 18.77 3.55
C LEU A 139 -22.18 18.23 3.00
N GLY A 140 -22.41 16.91 3.04
CA GLY A 140 -23.65 16.24 2.64
C GLY A 140 -23.63 14.75 2.96
N ARG A 141 -24.74 14.05 2.70
CA ARG A 141 -24.83 12.59 2.85
C ARG A 141 -24.19 11.89 1.66
N TYR A 142 -23.08 11.19 1.88
CA TYR A 142 -22.30 10.53 0.81
C TYR A 142 -22.39 9.01 0.78
N THR A 143 -22.98 8.37 1.80
CA THR A 143 -23.20 6.92 1.82
C THR A 143 -23.95 6.45 0.57
N GLY A 144 -23.40 5.45 -0.13
CA GLY A 144 -23.88 4.93 -1.41
C GLY A 144 -23.33 5.63 -2.65
N LEU A 145 -22.77 6.85 -2.53
CA LEU A 145 -22.21 7.60 -3.66
C LEU A 145 -20.78 7.17 -4.00
N TRP A 146 -20.43 7.32 -5.27
CA TRP A 146 -19.06 7.24 -5.76
C TRP A 146 -18.34 8.58 -5.61
N MET A 147 -17.03 8.57 -5.31
CA MET A 147 -16.21 9.78 -5.22
C MET A 147 -16.25 10.60 -6.53
N SER A 148 -16.36 9.93 -7.68
CA SER A 148 -16.58 10.60 -8.99
C SER A 148 -17.79 11.53 -9.05
N GLN A 149 -18.84 11.26 -8.26
CA GLN A 149 -20.06 12.07 -8.17
C GLN A 149 -19.92 13.29 -7.26
N ILE A 150 -18.89 13.33 -6.39
CA ILE A 150 -18.74 14.34 -5.34
C ILE A 150 -17.74 15.41 -5.83
N PRO A 151 -18.17 16.66 -6.14
CA PRO A 151 -17.37 17.58 -6.97
C PRO A 151 -15.98 17.96 -6.43
N HIS A 152 -15.78 17.95 -5.11
CA HIS A 152 -14.52 18.27 -4.44
C HIS A 152 -13.69 17.03 -4.06
N GLN A 153 -14.24 15.82 -4.21
CA GLN A 153 -13.56 14.55 -3.90
C GLN A 153 -13.20 13.73 -5.14
N LYS A 154 -13.87 13.92 -6.28
CA LYS A 154 -13.51 13.25 -7.54
C LYS A 154 -12.07 13.52 -7.98
N ALA A 155 -11.55 12.72 -8.92
CA ALA A 155 -10.26 12.97 -9.54
C ALA A 155 -10.18 14.40 -10.14
N PRO A 156 -9.06 15.13 -9.99
CA PRO A 156 -7.78 14.72 -9.41
C PRO A 156 -7.58 15.20 -7.96
N SER A 157 -8.59 15.11 -7.08
CA SER A 157 -8.45 15.51 -5.67
C SER A 157 -7.34 14.76 -4.94
N ARG A 158 -6.76 15.37 -3.88
CA ARG A 158 -5.72 14.73 -3.05
C ARG A 158 -6.20 13.44 -2.41
N ILE A 159 -7.42 13.41 -1.86
CA ILE A 159 -7.99 12.21 -1.25
C ILE A 159 -8.20 11.10 -2.28
N TRP A 160 -8.67 11.41 -3.51
CA TRP A 160 -8.81 10.41 -4.57
C TRP A 160 -7.45 9.90 -5.06
N ALA A 161 -6.44 10.76 -5.16
CA ALA A 161 -5.08 10.35 -5.51
C ALA A 161 -4.47 9.43 -4.43
N ASN A 162 -4.71 9.71 -3.14
CA ASN A 162 -4.30 8.86 -2.03
C ASN A 162 -5.03 7.49 -2.08
N CYS A 163 -6.36 7.47 -2.24
CA CYS A 163 -7.14 6.23 -2.40
C CYS A 163 -6.65 5.41 -3.61
N ARG A 164 -6.40 6.05 -4.76
CA ARG A 164 -5.81 5.42 -5.96
C ARG A 164 -4.44 4.82 -5.67
N LYS A 165 -3.58 5.49 -4.92
CA LYS A 165 -2.26 4.98 -4.61
C LYS A 165 -2.36 3.69 -3.79
N VAL A 166 -3.15 3.69 -2.71
CA VAL A 166 -3.34 2.49 -1.86
C VAL A 166 -4.00 1.34 -2.63
N ALA A 167 -5.03 1.63 -3.44
CA ALA A 167 -5.75 0.63 -4.22
C ALA A 167 -4.93 -0.02 -5.35
N LEU A 168 -3.80 0.59 -5.76
CA LEU A 168 -2.89 0.06 -6.78
C LEU A 168 -1.57 -0.48 -6.22
N GLU A 169 -1.10 0.02 -5.07
CA GLU A 169 0.15 -0.43 -4.44
C GLU A 169 -0.05 -1.48 -3.34
N GLY A 170 -1.29 -1.69 -2.86
CA GLY A 170 -1.60 -2.66 -1.79
C GLY A 170 -0.96 -2.31 -0.44
N ARG A 171 -0.62 -1.03 -0.21
CA ARG A 171 0.18 -0.56 0.94
C ARG A 171 -0.52 0.55 1.73
N PRO A 172 -0.45 0.55 3.08
CA PRO A 172 -0.86 1.67 3.94
C PRO A 172 -0.29 3.02 3.52
N LEU A 173 -1.08 4.08 3.70
CA LEU A 173 -0.66 5.47 3.48
C LEU A 173 -1.29 6.40 4.51
N SER A 174 -0.47 7.20 5.19
CA SER A 174 -0.93 8.40 5.91
C SER A 174 -0.77 9.64 5.02
N GLY A 175 -1.67 10.62 5.16
CA GLY A 175 -1.56 11.90 4.48
C GLY A 175 -2.22 13.04 5.26
N ASP A 176 -1.50 14.15 5.41
CA ASP A 176 -2.04 15.37 6.02
C ASP A 176 -2.98 16.07 5.04
N THR A 177 -4.27 16.10 5.34
CA THR A 177 -5.27 16.80 4.54
C THR A 177 -5.66 18.11 5.24
N PRO A 178 -5.63 19.25 4.53
CA PRO A 178 -6.22 20.49 5.06
C PRO A 178 -7.69 20.25 5.35
N TYR A 179 -8.14 20.53 6.57
CA TYR A 179 -9.52 20.28 6.97
C TYR A 179 -10.49 21.14 6.15
N ILE A 180 -11.46 20.51 5.49
CA ILE A 180 -12.52 21.16 4.72
C ILE A 180 -13.86 20.62 5.26
N GLY A 181 -14.38 21.27 6.31
CA GLY A 181 -15.60 20.88 7.01
C GLY A 181 -16.23 22.06 7.78
N LYS A 182 -17.31 21.80 8.50
CA LYS A 182 -18.20 22.85 9.06
C LYS A 182 -17.63 23.61 10.28
N GLY A 183 -17.02 22.90 11.23
CA GLY A 183 -16.47 23.52 12.45
C GLY A 183 -15.04 24.03 12.23
N SER A 184 -14.78 25.32 12.47
CA SER A 184 -13.49 25.99 12.23
C SER A 184 -12.45 25.79 13.34
N GLU A 185 -12.62 24.78 14.19
CA GLU A 185 -11.84 24.53 15.39
C GLU A 185 -10.64 23.58 15.18
N PHE A 186 -10.59 22.90 14.03
CA PHE A 186 -9.54 21.94 13.69
C PHE A 186 -8.53 22.54 12.71
N LEU A 187 -7.24 22.48 13.06
CA LEU A 187 -6.14 23.02 12.25
C LEU A 187 -5.78 22.09 11.09
N SER A 188 -5.82 20.77 11.28
CA SER A 188 -5.56 19.78 10.23
C SER A 188 -6.31 18.46 10.45
N THR A 189 -6.42 17.64 9.41
CA THR A 189 -6.65 16.20 9.58
C THR A 189 -5.45 15.39 9.13
N GLU A 190 -5.26 14.27 9.83
CA GLU A 190 -4.39 13.19 9.40
C GLU A 190 -5.27 12.04 8.92
N ASP A 191 -5.25 11.77 7.62
CA ASP A 191 -5.98 10.67 7.01
C ASP A 191 -5.06 9.44 6.97
N LEU A 192 -5.53 8.29 7.43
CA LEU A 192 -4.86 6.99 7.27
C LEU A 192 -5.72 6.08 6.39
N ILE A 193 -5.16 5.63 5.27
CA ILE A 193 -5.81 4.75 4.30
C ILE A 193 -5.12 3.37 4.36
N LEU A 194 -5.91 2.35 4.64
CA LEU A 194 -5.47 0.97 4.83
C LEU A 194 -6.19 0.07 3.80
N PRO A 195 -5.45 -0.73 3.01
CA PRO A 195 -6.05 -1.62 2.04
C PRO A 195 -6.65 -2.86 2.71
N LEU A 196 -7.75 -3.37 2.16
CA LEU A 196 -8.32 -4.67 2.49
C LEU A 196 -8.40 -5.50 1.20
N SER A 197 -8.05 -6.78 1.30
CA SER A 197 -8.10 -7.72 0.18
C SER A 197 -8.44 -9.12 0.64
N ASP A 198 -9.44 -9.72 -0.01
CA ASP A 198 -9.91 -11.07 0.29
C ASP A 198 -9.06 -12.16 -0.40
N ASP A 199 -8.28 -11.81 -1.44
CA ASP A 199 -7.33 -12.68 -2.15
C ASP A 199 -5.85 -12.38 -1.84
N GLY A 200 -5.54 -11.19 -1.32
CA GLY A 200 -4.19 -10.71 -1.03
C GLY A 200 -3.48 -10.01 -2.20
N GLU A 201 -4.09 -9.99 -3.39
CA GLU A 201 -3.53 -9.43 -4.63
C GLU A 201 -4.28 -8.17 -5.08
N THR A 202 -5.61 -8.23 -5.11
CA THR A 202 -6.49 -7.15 -5.55
C THR A 202 -7.08 -6.43 -4.35
N VAL A 203 -6.91 -5.12 -4.25
CA VAL A 203 -7.61 -4.33 -3.22
C VAL A 203 -9.08 -4.17 -3.63
N GLN A 204 -9.99 -4.88 -2.95
CA GLN A 204 -11.44 -4.72 -3.16
C GLN A 204 -12.04 -3.60 -2.29
N MET A 205 -11.37 -3.20 -1.20
CA MET A 205 -11.92 -2.25 -0.23
C MET A 205 -10.82 -1.43 0.47
N LEU A 206 -11.13 -0.18 0.83
CA LEU A 206 -10.27 0.67 1.68
C LEU A 206 -10.94 0.89 3.03
N PHE A 207 -10.19 0.66 4.10
CA PHE A 207 -10.52 1.08 5.47
C PHE A 207 -9.76 2.37 5.74
N VAL A 208 -10.48 3.47 5.90
CA VAL A 208 -9.90 4.81 6.10
C VAL A 208 -10.27 5.28 7.50
N THR A 209 -9.32 5.86 8.23
CA THR A 209 -9.62 6.61 9.45
C THR A 209 -9.08 8.02 9.37
N VAL A 210 -9.81 8.98 9.93
CA VAL A 210 -9.41 10.38 9.94
C VAL A 210 -9.30 10.90 11.37
N GLY A 211 -8.09 11.28 11.73
CA GLY A 211 -7.74 11.90 12.99
C GLY A 211 -7.73 13.41 12.88
N PHE A 212 -8.36 14.10 13.83
CA PHE A 212 -8.19 15.54 14.01
C PHE A 212 -6.91 15.81 14.80
N VAL A 213 -6.10 16.78 14.34
CA VAL A 213 -4.76 17.12 14.87
C VAL A 213 -4.42 18.60 14.68
#